data_AF-A0A7C1CP94-F1
#
_entry.id   AF-A0A7C1CP94-F1
#
_cell.length_a   1.000
_cell.length_b   1.000
_cell.length_c   1.000
_cell.angle_alpha   90.00
_cell.angle_beta   90.00
_cell.angle_gamma   90.00
#
_symmetry.space_group_name_H-M   'P 1'
#
loop_
_entity.id
_entity.type
_entity.pdbx_description
1 polymer ?
#
loop_
_entity_poly.entity_id
_entity_poly.type
_entity_poly.pdbx_seq_one_letter_code
_entity_poly.pdbx_strand_id
1 'polypeptide(L)'
;MSPVAVILLLTIFFLLCRSHAACASDAPDWENPHVFGRNKERPSCTRMPFPDAAMALKMPREKSPFCMILNGNWKFCWSPKPNLRPSDFYTADYDDSAWATIPVPSNWEMEGYGIPIYLNVNYPFPPNPPHIPHDDNPVGSYRTRFTLPEDWRGRRVFIQFGGVYSAFYLWVNGVEVGYSQESKTPAEFNITPFLRSG
;
A
#
# COMPACT_ATOMS: atom_id res chain seq x y z
N MET A 1 -11.68 33.23 -52.90
CA MET A 1 -11.49 31.85 -52.37
C MET A 1 -12.86 31.21 -52.21
N SER A 2 -13.06 30.00 -52.73
CA SER A 2 -14.36 29.31 -52.69
C SER A 2 -14.81 29.05 -51.25
N PRO A 3 -16.11 29.18 -50.91
CA PRO A 3 -16.62 28.86 -49.56
C PRO A 3 -16.27 27.43 -49.12
N VAL A 4 -16.03 26.52 -50.07
CA VAL A 4 -15.56 25.15 -49.81
C VAL A 4 -14.15 25.11 -49.22
N ALA A 5 -13.27 26.03 -49.60
CA ALA A 5 -11.89 26.08 -49.11
C ALA A 5 -11.80 26.60 -47.67
N VAL A 6 -12.71 27.50 -47.27
CA VAL A 6 -12.76 28.04 -45.89
C VAL A 6 -13.31 27.00 -44.91
N ILE A 7 -14.28 26.19 -45.34
CA ILE A 7 -14.87 25.12 -44.51
C ILE A 7 -13.87 23.97 -44.31
N LEU A 8 -13.06 23.63 -45.31
CA LEU A 8 -12.03 22.58 -45.21
C LEU A 8 -10.85 22.97 -44.29
N LEU A 9 -10.49 24.26 -44.24
CA LEU A 9 -9.45 24.77 -43.34
C LEU A 9 -9.91 24.83 -41.88
N LEU A 10 -11.19 25.12 -41.62
CA LEU A 10 -11.73 25.15 -40.26
C LEU A 10 -11.92 23.75 -39.65
N THR A 11 -12.24 22.73 -40.47
CA THR A 11 -12.33 21.34 -40.00
C THR A 11 -10.95 20.74 -39.69
N ILE A 12 -9.92 21.06 -40.46
CA ILE A 12 -8.54 20.62 -40.17
C ILE A 12 -8.01 21.25 -38.87
N PHE A 13 -8.36 22.51 -38.58
CA PHE A 13 -7.99 23.16 -37.31
C PHE A 13 -8.69 22.53 -36.08
N PHE A 14 -9.96 22.12 -36.22
CA PHE A 14 -10.69 21.43 -35.15
C PHE A 14 -10.26 19.96 -34.95
N LEU A 15 -9.75 19.30 -36.00
CA LEU A 15 -9.20 17.94 -35.92
C LEU A 15 -7.76 17.90 -35.38
N LEU A 16 -6.98 18.96 -35.57
CA LEU A 16 -5.63 19.08 -34.99
C LEU A 16 -5.61 19.51 -33.52
N CYS A 17 -6.72 20.00 -32.99
CA CYS A 17 -6.81 20.47 -31.59
C CYS A 17 -7.34 19.41 -30.61
N ARG A 18 -7.56 18.16 -31.06
CA ARG A 18 -8.13 17.06 -30.25
C ARG A 18 -7.14 16.04 -29.72
N SER A 19 -5.85 16.27 -29.85
CA SER A 19 -4.85 15.25 -29.51
C SER A 19 -3.66 15.82 -28.75
N HIS A 20 -3.90 16.52 -27.65
CA HIS A 20 -2.91 16.73 -26.57
C HIS A 20 -3.59 16.87 -25.20
N ALA A 21 -4.49 15.95 -24.86
CA ALA A 21 -4.52 15.53 -23.46
C ALA A 21 -3.30 14.61 -23.31
N ALA A 22 -2.13 15.21 -23.08
CA ALA A 22 -0.99 14.47 -22.58
C ALA A 22 -1.50 13.75 -21.33
N CYS A 23 -1.59 12.42 -21.41
CA CYS A 23 -1.63 11.60 -20.22
C CYS A 23 -0.32 11.92 -19.52
N ALA A 24 -0.34 12.87 -18.58
CA ALA A 24 0.68 12.92 -17.56
C ALA A 24 0.66 11.50 -17.00
N SER A 25 1.74 10.74 -17.18
CA SER A 25 1.91 9.54 -16.38
C SER A 25 1.92 10.07 -14.95
N ASP A 26 0.80 9.93 -14.24
CA ASP A 26 0.74 10.35 -12.84
C ASP A 26 1.91 9.67 -12.15
N ALA A 27 2.84 10.47 -11.62
CA ALA A 27 3.98 9.96 -10.88
C ALA A 27 3.44 9.00 -9.80
N PRO A 28 4.14 7.89 -9.52
CA PRO A 28 3.67 6.96 -8.51
C PRO A 28 3.50 7.70 -7.17
N ASP A 29 2.60 7.24 -6.30
CA ASP A 29 2.28 7.97 -5.06
C ASP A 29 3.52 8.25 -4.20
N TRP A 30 4.52 7.37 -4.23
CA TRP A 30 5.80 7.51 -3.51
C TRP A 30 6.76 8.56 -4.08
N GLU A 31 6.46 9.18 -5.22
CA GLU A 31 7.14 10.39 -5.73
C GLU A 31 6.24 11.63 -5.73
N ASN A 32 5.03 11.53 -5.15
CA ASN A 32 4.10 12.65 -5.06
C ASN A 32 3.97 13.15 -3.61
N PRO A 33 4.59 14.29 -3.25
CA PRO A 33 4.57 14.79 -1.87
C PRO A 33 3.18 15.28 -1.42
N HIS A 34 2.23 15.43 -2.34
CA HIS A 34 0.83 15.73 -2.01
C HIS A 34 0.02 14.48 -1.64
N VAL A 35 0.58 13.28 -1.83
CA VAL A 35 -0.07 11.99 -1.53
C VAL A 35 0.68 11.26 -0.43
N PHE A 36 0.30 11.53 0.82
CA PHE A 36 0.84 10.82 2.00
C PHE A 36 -0.02 9.61 2.41
N GLY A 37 -1.17 9.42 1.77
CA GLY A 37 -1.98 8.22 1.90
C GLY A 37 -3.28 8.27 1.09
N ARG A 38 -3.77 7.10 0.70
CA ARG A 38 -5.05 6.90 0.01
C ARG A 38 -5.93 6.00 0.87
N ASN A 39 -7.19 6.39 1.07
CA ASN A 39 -8.19 5.63 1.86
C ASN A 39 -7.76 5.26 3.29
N LYS A 40 -6.75 5.94 3.84
CA LYS A 40 -6.32 5.81 5.23
C LYS A 40 -7.34 6.51 6.13
N GLU A 41 -7.71 5.86 7.22
CA GLU A 41 -8.57 6.47 8.25
C GLU A 41 -7.92 7.71 8.85
N ARG A 42 -8.74 8.65 9.32
CA ARG A 42 -8.23 9.87 9.95
C ARG A 42 -7.45 9.53 11.23
N PRO A 43 -6.34 10.23 11.51
CA PRO A 43 -5.64 10.09 12.78
C PRO A 43 -6.61 10.27 13.96
N SER A 44 -6.52 9.36 14.92
CA SER A 44 -7.32 9.39 16.14
C SER A 44 -6.52 8.80 17.31
N CYS A 45 -7.03 8.94 18.53
CA CYS A 45 -6.44 8.24 19.68
C CYS A 45 -6.50 6.73 19.47
N THR A 46 -5.63 5.97 20.14
CA THR A 46 -5.69 4.51 20.02
C THR A 46 -7.03 3.98 20.54
N ARG A 47 -7.71 3.19 19.71
CA ARG A 47 -9.02 2.58 20.01
C ARG A 47 -8.87 1.06 20.04
N MET A 48 -9.56 0.41 20.97
CA MET A 48 -9.75 -1.04 20.95
C MET A 48 -11.14 -1.36 21.49
N PRO A 49 -12.03 -1.97 20.70
CA PRO A 49 -13.32 -2.41 21.21
C PRO A 49 -13.11 -3.55 22.21
N PHE A 50 -13.88 -3.54 23.29
CA PHE A 50 -14.03 -4.63 24.25
C PHE A 50 -15.52 -4.92 24.45
N PRO A 51 -15.90 -6.12 24.92
CA PRO A 51 -17.30 -6.44 25.21
C PRO A 51 -17.92 -5.52 26.27
N ASP A 52 -17.14 -5.12 27.28
CA ASP A 52 -17.57 -4.26 28.37
C ASP A 52 -16.41 -3.43 28.97
N ALA A 53 -16.76 -2.47 29.82
CA ALA A 53 -15.80 -1.57 30.46
C ALA A 53 -14.89 -2.27 31.48
N ALA A 54 -15.36 -3.33 32.15
CA ALA A 54 -14.57 -4.03 33.15
C ALA A 54 -13.40 -4.80 32.50
N MET A 55 -13.65 -5.40 31.33
CA MET A 55 -12.60 -6.00 30.49
C MET A 55 -11.66 -4.93 29.94
N ALA A 56 -12.20 -3.82 29.42
CA ALA A 56 -11.38 -2.74 28.84
C ALA A 56 -10.37 -2.14 29.84
N LEU A 57 -10.70 -2.10 31.14
CA LEU A 57 -9.81 -1.56 32.19
C LEU A 57 -8.69 -2.53 32.62
N LYS A 58 -8.86 -3.84 32.39
CA LYS A 58 -7.97 -4.86 32.95
C LYS A 58 -7.15 -5.59 31.88
N MET A 59 -7.67 -5.70 30.67
CA MET A 59 -7.09 -6.53 29.62
C MET A 59 -6.18 -5.73 28.69
N PRO A 60 -5.02 -6.28 28.29
CA PRO A 60 -4.27 -5.76 27.16
C PRO A 60 -5.14 -5.73 25.90
N ARG A 61 -4.91 -4.75 25.02
CA ARG A 61 -5.71 -4.55 23.80
C ARG A 61 -5.70 -5.77 22.90
N GLU A 62 -4.55 -6.42 22.82
CA GLU A 62 -4.27 -7.61 22.00
C GLU A 62 -5.03 -8.85 22.51
N LYS A 63 -5.62 -8.78 23.71
CA LYS A 63 -6.45 -9.84 24.30
C LYS A 63 -7.94 -9.59 24.15
N SER A 64 -8.36 -8.48 23.52
CA SER A 64 -9.76 -8.28 23.17
C SER A 64 -10.23 -9.40 22.22
N PRO A 65 -11.44 -9.97 22.39
CA PRO A 65 -12.01 -10.91 21.42
C PRO A 65 -12.25 -10.28 20.04
N PHE A 66 -12.15 -8.96 19.95
CA PHE A 66 -12.29 -8.18 18.72
C PHE A 66 -10.94 -7.74 18.15
N CYS A 67 -9.85 -8.35 18.60
CA CYS A 67 -8.50 -8.16 18.06
C CYS A 67 -8.00 -9.48 17.46
N MET A 68 -7.50 -9.41 16.23
CA MET A 68 -6.76 -10.50 15.58
C MET A 68 -5.37 -9.99 15.24
N ILE A 69 -4.35 -10.63 15.80
CA ILE A 69 -2.95 -10.32 15.50
C ILE A 69 -2.54 -11.10 14.25
N LEU A 70 -2.04 -10.37 13.25
CA LEU A 70 -1.50 -10.94 12.01
C LEU A 70 0.03 -11.08 12.03
N ASN A 71 0.69 -10.85 13.17
CA ASN A 71 2.12 -11.16 13.32
C ASN A 71 2.36 -12.66 13.15
N GLY A 72 3.50 -13.02 12.55
CA GLY A 72 3.84 -14.39 12.22
C GLY A 72 4.59 -14.48 10.90
N ASN A 73 4.59 -15.66 10.29
CA ASN A 73 5.30 -15.89 9.03
C ASN A 73 4.41 -15.50 7.83
N TRP A 74 4.89 -14.54 7.04
CA TRP A 74 4.23 -14.13 5.80
C TRP A 74 5.04 -14.62 4.61
N LYS A 75 4.37 -14.91 3.49
CA LYS A 75 5.05 -15.14 2.20
C LYS A 75 5.72 -13.84 1.77
N PHE A 76 6.96 -13.94 1.31
CA PHE A 76 7.80 -12.78 1.03
C PHE A 76 8.61 -12.95 -0.26
N CYS A 77 8.60 -11.91 -1.09
CA CYS A 77 9.44 -11.78 -2.26
C CYS A 77 10.13 -10.42 -2.24
N TRP A 78 11.45 -10.42 -2.17
CA TRP A 78 12.28 -9.23 -2.28
C TRP A 78 12.66 -8.98 -3.74
N SER A 79 12.61 -7.73 -4.17
CA SER A 79 13.04 -7.30 -5.50
C SER A 79 13.96 -6.09 -5.38
N PRO A 80 15.07 -6.00 -6.12
CA PRO A 80 16.04 -4.92 -5.97
C PRO A 80 15.50 -3.56 -6.47
N LYS A 81 14.47 -3.57 -7.31
CA LYS A 81 13.86 -2.37 -7.87
C LYS A 81 12.39 -2.58 -8.26
N PRO A 82 11.59 -1.49 -8.38
CA PRO A 82 10.14 -1.61 -8.50
C PRO A 82 9.66 -2.35 -9.75
N ASN A 83 10.35 -2.25 -10.87
CA ASN A 83 9.96 -2.91 -12.12
C ASN A 83 10.24 -4.42 -12.14
N LEU A 84 11.00 -4.95 -11.18
CA LEU A 84 11.26 -6.38 -11.03
C LEU A 84 10.34 -7.06 -10.00
N ARG A 85 9.53 -6.27 -9.29
CA ARG A 85 8.56 -6.84 -8.35
C ARG A 85 7.50 -7.67 -9.11
N PRO A 86 6.96 -8.73 -8.50
CA PRO A 86 5.82 -9.45 -9.07
C PRO A 86 4.60 -8.54 -9.11
N SER A 87 4.26 -7.99 -10.28
CA SER A 87 3.31 -6.87 -10.40
C SER A 87 1.86 -7.25 -10.13
N ASP A 88 1.51 -8.51 -10.31
CA ASP A 88 0.19 -9.10 -10.15
C ASP A 88 0.06 -9.92 -8.85
N PHE A 89 1.07 -9.87 -7.98
CA PHE A 89 1.10 -10.66 -6.74
C PHE A 89 -0.07 -10.39 -5.81
N TYR A 90 -0.85 -9.32 -6.00
CA TYR A 90 -1.97 -8.99 -5.14
C TYR A 90 -3.24 -9.80 -5.45
N THR A 91 -3.32 -10.48 -6.61
CA THR A 91 -4.51 -11.27 -6.96
C THR A 91 -4.70 -12.47 -6.03
N ALA A 92 -5.95 -12.88 -5.85
CA ALA A 92 -6.29 -13.93 -4.89
C ALA A 92 -5.76 -15.32 -5.31
N ASP A 93 -5.64 -15.54 -6.62
CA ASP A 93 -5.22 -16.77 -7.30
C ASP A 93 -3.73 -16.81 -7.65
N TYR A 94 -2.97 -15.75 -7.35
CA TYR A 94 -1.52 -15.74 -7.53
C TYR A 94 -0.85 -16.89 -6.76
N ASP A 95 -0.03 -17.68 -7.47
CA ASP A 95 0.75 -18.78 -6.90
C ASP A 95 2.04 -18.26 -6.24
N ASP A 96 2.03 -18.22 -4.91
CA ASP A 96 3.16 -17.83 -4.06
C ASP A 96 3.87 -19.05 -3.43
N SER A 97 3.62 -20.26 -3.94
CA SER A 97 4.18 -21.50 -3.40
C SER A 97 5.71 -21.47 -3.36
N ALA A 98 6.34 -20.92 -4.41
CA ALA A 98 7.79 -20.78 -4.54
C ALA A 98 8.39 -19.64 -3.69
N TRP A 99 7.58 -18.77 -3.07
CA TRP A 99 8.09 -17.67 -2.27
C TRP A 99 8.62 -18.15 -0.91
N ALA A 100 9.66 -17.46 -0.44
CA ALA A 100 10.16 -17.60 0.92
C ALA A 100 9.12 -17.12 1.94
N THR A 101 9.43 -17.34 3.22
CA THR A 101 8.67 -16.77 4.34
C THR A 101 9.55 -15.83 5.15
N ILE A 102 8.97 -14.75 5.68
CA ILE A 102 9.64 -13.79 6.56
C ILE A 102 8.82 -13.60 7.85
N PRO A 103 9.45 -13.48 9.03
CA PRO A 103 8.73 -13.13 10.25
C PRO A 103 8.26 -11.67 10.18
N VAL A 104 7.02 -11.42 10.61
CA VAL A 104 6.44 -10.08 10.76
C VAL A 104 6.09 -9.87 12.24
N PRO A 105 6.59 -8.80 12.89
CA PRO A 105 7.40 -7.71 12.33
C PRO A 105 8.91 -8.05 12.23
N SER A 106 9.57 -7.53 11.20
CA SER A 106 11.03 -7.54 11.04
C SER A 106 11.45 -6.41 10.07
N ASN A 107 12.75 -6.12 10.01
CA ASN A 107 13.34 -5.38 8.89
C ASN A 107 14.01 -6.42 7.98
N TRP A 108 13.74 -6.41 6.67
CA TRP A 108 14.20 -7.48 5.78
C TRP A 108 15.73 -7.57 5.69
N GLU A 109 16.46 -6.47 5.99
CA GLU A 109 17.92 -6.45 6.03
C GLU A 109 18.47 -7.34 7.14
N MET A 110 17.73 -7.47 8.23
CA MET A 110 18.09 -8.37 9.34
C MET A 110 17.75 -9.83 9.02
N GLU A 111 16.93 -10.06 8.01
CA GLU A 111 16.51 -11.37 7.53
C GLU A 111 17.27 -11.81 6.26
N GLY A 112 18.33 -11.09 5.89
CA GLY A 112 19.26 -11.44 4.81
C GLY A 112 18.94 -10.85 3.43
N TYR A 113 18.04 -9.87 3.33
CA TYR A 113 17.67 -9.23 2.07
C TYR A 113 18.17 -7.78 2.00
N GLY A 114 18.81 -7.39 0.90
CA GLY A 114 19.35 -6.03 0.76
C GLY A 114 20.53 -5.77 1.71
N ILE A 115 20.82 -4.49 1.96
CA ILE A 115 21.98 -4.05 2.75
C ILE A 115 21.53 -2.94 3.70
N PRO A 116 21.76 -3.05 5.02
CA PRO A 116 21.46 -1.96 5.94
C PRO A 116 22.46 -0.82 5.74
N ILE A 117 21.95 0.40 5.58
CA ILE A 117 22.77 1.60 5.34
C ILE A 117 22.70 2.50 6.58
N TYR A 118 23.88 2.84 7.10
CA TYR A 118 24.03 3.82 8.17
C TYR A 118 24.73 5.07 7.65
N LEU A 119 24.05 6.22 7.74
CA LEU A 119 24.57 7.52 7.37
C LEU A 119 24.15 8.52 8.44
N ASN A 120 24.99 9.52 8.69
CA ASN A 120 24.70 10.57 9.68
C ASN A 120 23.77 11.66 9.10
N VAL A 121 24.17 12.29 7.99
CA VAL A 121 23.47 13.45 7.40
C VAL A 121 22.99 13.18 5.98
N ASN A 122 23.78 12.48 5.17
CA ASN A 122 23.48 12.29 3.75
C ASN A 122 22.33 11.31 3.55
N TYR A 123 21.53 11.54 2.50
CA TYR A 123 20.61 10.53 1.98
C TYR A 123 21.40 9.33 1.43
N PRO A 124 20.85 8.11 1.51
CA PRO A 124 21.44 6.92 0.89
C PRO A 124 21.30 6.91 -0.64
N PHE A 125 20.66 7.93 -1.22
CA PHE A 125 20.41 8.12 -2.64
C PHE A 125 20.64 9.59 -3.04
N PRO A 126 20.80 9.90 -4.35
CA PRO A 126 20.98 11.28 -4.82
C PRO A 126 19.84 12.21 -4.37
N PRO A 127 20.12 13.36 -3.75
CA PRO A 127 19.10 14.28 -3.26
C PRO A 127 18.46 15.08 -4.41
N ASN A 128 17.38 14.57 -4.99
CA ASN A 128 16.63 15.22 -6.07
C ASN A 128 15.11 15.18 -5.81
N PRO A 129 14.60 15.87 -4.76
CA PRO A 129 13.20 15.76 -4.36
C PRO A 129 12.22 16.27 -5.44
N PRO A 130 11.05 15.61 -5.63
CA PRO A 130 10.54 14.44 -4.90
C PRO A 130 10.97 13.09 -5.53
N HIS A 131 11.91 13.10 -6.47
CA HIS A 131 12.30 11.92 -7.25
C HIS A 131 13.21 10.97 -6.47
N ILE A 132 12.95 9.68 -6.61
CA ILE A 132 13.74 8.59 -6.01
C ILE A 132 14.36 7.77 -7.15
N PRO A 133 15.57 7.19 -7.02
CA PRO A 133 16.09 6.29 -8.05
C PRO A 133 15.17 5.10 -8.31
N HIS A 134 14.89 4.76 -9.57
CA HIS A 134 14.06 3.59 -9.92
C HIS A 134 14.90 2.33 -10.20
N ASP A 135 16.21 2.49 -10.34
CA ASP A 135 17.17 1.43 -10.63
C ASP A 135 17.73 0.74 -9.38
N ASP A 136 17.68 1.41 -8.22
CA ASP A 136 18.04 0.89 -6.90
C ASP A 136 17.04 1.39 -5.84
N ASN A 137 15.88 0.74 -5.78
CA ASN A 137 14.80 1.04 -4.84
C ASN A 137 14.10 -0.27 -4.44
N PRO A 138 14.68 -0.99 -3.45
CA PRO A 138 14.21 -2.31 -3.08
C PRO A 138 12.74 -2.36 -2.68
N VAL A 139 12.04 -3.39 -3.15
CA VAL A 139 10.62 -3.62 -2.88
C VAL A 139 10.42 -4.98 -2.22
N GLY A 140 9.79 -4.98 -1.05
CA GLY A 140 9.29 -6.18 -0.39
C GLY A 140 7.82 -6.42 -0.73
N SER A 141 7.51 -7.54 -1.38
CA SER A 141 6.14 -7.99 -1.63
C SER A 141 5.75 -9.01 -0.56
N TYR A 142 4.68 -8.74 0.18
CA TYR A 142 4.23 -9.54 1.31
C TYR A 142 2.84 -10.13 1.07
N ARG A 143 2.64 -11.42 1.33
CA ARG A 143 1.33 -12.09 1.26
C ARG A 143 1.06 -12.87 2.53
N THR A 144 -0.17 -12.78 3.02
CA THR A 144 -0.66 -13.60 4.11
C THR A 144 -2.14 -13.92 3.91
N ARG A 145 -2.60 -15.03 4.47
CA ARG A 145 -4.00 -15.47 4.45
C ARG A 145 -4.48 -15.57 5.89
N PHE A 146 -5.71 -15.15 6.14
CA PHE A 146 -6.33 -15.22 7.44
C PHE A 146 -7.84 -15.46 7.29
N THR A 147 -8.42 -16.08 8.32
CA THR A 147 -9.86 -16.33 8.41
C THR A 147 -10.38 -15.56 9.60
N LEU A 148 -11.40 -14.72 9.39
CA LEU A 148 -11.99 -13.96 10.48
C LEU A 148 -12.88 -14.85 11.36
N PRO A 149 -12.97 -14.58 12.67
CA PRO A 149 -13.91 -15.26 13.55
C PRO A 149 -15.37 -15.05 13.12
N GLU A 150 -16.23 -16.06 13.27
CA GLU A 150 -17.63 -15.99 12.84
C GLU A 150 -18.42 -14.91 13.59
N ASP A 151 -18.09 -14.66 14.85
CA ASP A 151 -18.69 -13.61 15.69
C ASP A 151 -18.34 -12.18 15.24
N TRP A 152 -17.46 -12.03 14.25
CA TRP A 152 -17.20 -10.74 13.59
C TRP A 152 -18.18 -10.44 12.46
N ARG A 153 -19.05 -11.38 12.09
CA ARG A 153 -20.04 -11.19 11.02
C ARG A 153 -20.92 -9.95 11.28
N GLY A 154 -21.04 -9.10 10.27
CA GLY A 154 -21.84 -7.87 10.34
C GLY A 154 -21.14 -6.69 11.05
N ARG A 155 -19.90 -6.87 11.54
CA ARG A 155 -19.12 -5.80 12.17
C ARG A 155 -18.25 -5.07 11.15
N ARG A 156 -17.85 -3.84 11.50
CA ARG A 156 -16.78 -3.15 10.76
C ARG A 156 -15.44 -3.73 11.16
N VAL A 157 -14.58 -3.97 10.17
CA VAL A 157 -13.29 -4.59 10.31
C VAL A 157 -12.25 -3.63 9.76
N PHE A 158 -11.28 -3.31 10.61
CA PHE A 158 -10.17 -2.44 10.28
C PHE A 158 -8.89 -3.26 10.34
N ILE A 159 -7.99 -3.03 9.39
CA ILE A 159 -6.61 -3.51 9.49
C ILE A 159 -5.73 -2.34 9.91
N GLN A 160 -4.84 -2.58 10.88
CA GLN A 160 -3.93 -1.58 11.38
C GLN A 160 -2.49 -2.08 11.28
N PHE A 161 -1.64 -1.30 10.61
CA PHE A 161 -0.20 -1.49 10.58
C PHE A 161 0.43 -0.57 11.62
N GLY A 162 1.15 -1.14 12.59
CA GLY A 162 1.80 -0.36 13.66
C GLY A 162 2.91 0.58 13.15
N GLY A 163 3.56 0.18 12.06
CA GLY A 163 4.55 0.97 11.32
C GLY A 163 5.09 0.16 10.14
N VAL A 164 5.29 0.82 9.00
CA VAL A 164 5.88 0.23 7.78
C VAL A 164 6.86 1.24 7.21
N TYR A 165 8.08 0.81 6.89
CA TYR A 165 9.10 1.68 6.31
C TYR A 165 9.34 1.30 4.83
N SER A 166 9.38 2.26 3.89
CA SER A 166 9.11 3.70 4.03
C SER A 166 7.65 4.06 3.71
N ALA A 167 7.04 3.32 2.78
CA ALA A 167 5.66 3.47 2.31
C ALA A 167 5.14 2.13 1.78
N PHE A 168 3.82 1.97 1.66
CA PHE A 168 3.24 0.73 1.12
C PHE A 168 1.88 0.94 0.49
N TYR A 169 1.56 0.07 -0.47
CA TYR A 169 0.21 -0.16 -0.98
C TYR A 169 -0.39 -1.40 -0.33
N LEU A 170 -1.71 -1.40 -0.17
CA LEU A 170 -2.46 -2.48 0.46
C LEU A 170 -3.52 -3.01 -0.50
N TRP A 171 -3.58 -4.34 -0.64
CA TRP A 171 -4.66 -5.04 -1.32
C TRP A 171 -5.29 -6.08 -0.41
N VAL A 172 -6.59 -6.28 -0.55
CA VAL A 172 -7.34 -7.34 0.13
C VAL A 172 -8.20 -8.05 -0.91
N ASN A 173 -8.07 -9.38 -1.00
CA ASN A 173 -8.81 -10.21 -1.96
C ASN A 173 -8.71 -9.72 -3.42
N GLY A 174 -7.52 -9.27 -3.84
CA GLY A 174 -7.26 -8.77 -5.19
C GLY A 174 -7.67 -7.33 -5.46
N VAL A 175 -8.25 -6.62 -4.48
CA VAL A 175 -8.74 -5.25 -4.66
C VAL A 175 -7.85 -4.29 -3.87
N GLU A 176 -7.44 -3.18 -4.49
CA GLU A 176 -6.68 -2.14 -3.82
C GLU A 176 -7.51 -1.48 -2.73
N VAL A 177 -6.97 -1.47 -1.52
CA VAL A 177 -7.56 -0.81 -0.35
C VAL A 177 -7.03 0.61 -0.24
N GLY A 178 -5.72 0.80 -0.37
CA GLY A 178 -5.12 2.12 -0.23
C GLY A 178 -3.60 2.13 -0.20
N TYR A 179 -3.06 3.27 0.24
CA TYR A 179 -1.64 3.58 0.27
C TYR A 179 -1.30 4.39 1.54
N SER A 180 -0.08 4.24 2.08
CA SER A 180 0.41 5.10 3.16
C SER A 180 1.91 5.39 3.06
N GLN A 181 2.26 6.63 3.36
CA GLN A 181 3.60 7.08 3.78
C GLN A 181 3.59 7.35 5.29
N GLU A 182 4.75 7.68 5.87
CA GLU A 182 5.04 7.82 7.30
C GLU A 182 5.24 6.50 8.04
N SER A 183 6.46 6.29 8.56
CA SER A 183 6.89 4.99 9.07
C SER A 183 6.83 4.84 10.59
N LYS A 184 6.56 5.93 11.32
CA LYS A 184 6.60 5.95 12.79
C LYS A 184 5.23 6.12 13.44
N THR A 185 4.17 6.16 12.64
CA THR A 185 2.79 6.24 13.11
C THR A 185 1.93 5.18 12.41
N PRO A 186 0.82 4.71 13.05
CA PRO A 186 0.04 3.63 12.49
C PRO A 186 -0.74 4.05 11.25
N ALA A 187 -0.96 3.10 10.34
CA ALA A 187 -1.88 3.24 9.21
C ALA A 187 -3.08 2.29 9.41
N GLU A 188 -4.28 2.85 9.44
CA GLU A 188 -5.55 2.11 9.62
C GLU A 188 -6.41 2.23 8.36
N PHE A 189 -7.00 1.12 7.92
CA PHE A 189 -7.88 1.07 6.76
C PHE A 189 -9.14 0.25 7.10
N ASN A 190 -10.31 0.75 6.71
CA ASN A 190 -11.55 -0.02 6.77
C ASN A 190 -11.54 -1.09 5.65
N ILE A 191 -11.37 -2.36 6.03
CA ILE A 191 -11.32 -3.47 5.08
C ILE A 191 -12.66 -4.19 4.90
N THR A 192 -13.71 -3.80 5.63
CA THR A 192 -15.04 -4.41 5.53
C THR A 192 -15.54 -4.65 4.10
N PRO A 193 -15.48 -3.68 3.16
CA PRO A 193 -16.05 -3.89 1.83
C PRO A 193 -15.21 -4.83 0.95
N PHE A 194 -13.99 -5.18 1.37
CA PHE A 194 -13.08 -6.05 0.61
C PHE A 194 -13.08 -7.49 1.12
N LEU A 195 -13.71 -7.75 2.27
CA LEU A 195 -13.83 -9.07 2.86
C LEU A 195 -14.85 -9.94 2.12
N ARG A 196 -14.60 -11.24 2.12
CA ARG A 196 -15.50 -12.26 1.57
C ARG A 196 -15.73 -13.33 2.62
N SER A 197 -16.90 -13.98 2.60
CA SER A 197 -17.11 -15.19 3.40
C SER A 197 -16.19 -16.31 2.89
N GLY A 198 -15.53 -17.01 3.81
CA GLY A 198 -14.58 -18.07 3.49
C GLY A 198 -13.85 -18.55 4.72
#